data_AF-A0A537D577-F1
#
_entry.id   AF-A0A537D577-F1
#
_cell.length_a   1.000
_cell.length_b   1.000
_cell.length_c   1.000
_cell.angle_alpha   90.00
_cell.angle_beta   90.00
_cell.angle_gamma   90.00
#
_symmetry.space_group_name_H-M   'P 1'
#
loop_
_entity.id
_entity.type
_entity.pdbx_description
1 polymer ?
#
loop_
_entity_poly.entity_id
_entity_poly.type
_entity_poly.pdbx_seq_one_letter_code
_entity_poly.pdbx_strand_id
1 'polypeptide(L)' 'MPFEMKPLACDPKRLRGLSEKLIVSHYENNYGGAVKRLNSIAAKLAELDFGSAPVFVVNGLKREELIATNSMILHE' A
#
# COMPACT_ATOMS: atom_id res chain seq x y z
N MET A 1 -9.27 3.65 -10.95
CA MET A 1 -9.96 3.70 -9.65
C MET A 1 -8.89 3.59 -8.57
N PRO A 2 -9.02 4.29 -7.44
CA PRO A 2 -8.09 4.13 -6.33
C PRO A 2 -8.09 2.67 -5.83
N PHE A 3 -6.96 2.21 -5.32
CA PHE A 3 -6.84 0.94 -4.63
C PHE A 3 -7.62 1.02 -3.31
N GLU A 4 -8.27 -0.08 -2.94
CA GLU A 4 -9.10 -0.18 -1.74
C GLU A 4 -8.64 -1.36 -0.88
N MET A 5 -8.80 -1.23 0.44
CA MET A 5 -8.51 -2.33 1.35
C MET A 5 -9.54 -3.45 1.18
N LYS A 6 -9.08 -4.68 1.02
CA LYS A 6 -9.92 -5.88 1.15
C LYS A 6 -10.34 -6.07 2.60
N PRO A 7 -11.57 -6.52 2.89
CA PRO A 7 -12.00 -6.83 4.25
C PRO A 7 -11.10 -7.85 4.93
N LEU A 8 -10.88 -7.70 6.24
CA LEU A 8 -10.14 -8.66 7.02
C LEU A 8 -10.82 -10.04 6.96
N ALA A 9 -10.14 -11.03 6.37
CA ALA A 9 -10.71 -12.34 6.08
C ALA A 9 -10.73 -13.31 7.29
N CYS A 10 -10.22 -12.89 8.44
CA CYS A 10 -10.13 -13.72 9.64
C CYS A 10 -10.78 -13.03 10.85
N ASP A 11 -11.19 -13.84 11.83
CA ASP A 11 -11.53 -13.33 13.16
C ASP A 11 -10.23 -13.14 13.97
N PRO A 12 -9.82 -11.89 14.25
CA PRO A 12 -8.56 -11.60 14.91
C PRO A 12 -8.50 -12.14 16.35
N LYS A 13 -9.64 -12.46 16.98
CA LYS A 13 -9.70 -13.03 18.34
C LYS A 13 -9.39 -14.53 18.38
N ARG A 14 -9.45 -15.20 17.22
CA ARG A 14 -9.34 -16.67 17.13
C ARG A 14 -7.95 -17.15 16.70
N LEU A 15 -7.03 -16.25 16.38
CA LEU A 15 -5.67 -16.59 15.98
C LEU A 15 -4.82 -16.97 17.20
N ARG A 16 -4.30 -18.21 17.22
CA ARG A 16 -3.41 -18.68 18.29
C ARG A 16 -2.01 -18.09 18.12
N GLY A 17 -1.45 -17.55 19.20
CA GLY A 17 -0.10 -16.99 19.21
C GLY A 17 0.01 -15.55 18.69
N LEU A 18 -1.10 -14.94 18.26
CA LEU A 18 -1.17 -13.53 17.82
C LEU A 18 -2.31 -12.84 18.57
N SER A 19 -2.07 -11.63 19.09
CA SER A 19 -3.12 -10.89 19.79
C SER A 19 -4.07 -10.21 18.80
N GLU A 20 -5.34 -10.05 19.18
CA GLU A 20 -6.32 -9.30 18.38
C GLU A 20 -5.80 -7.90 18.04
N LYS A 21 -5.24 -7.19 19.03
CA LYS A 21 -4.68 -5.84 18.87
C LYS A 21 -3.59 -5.80 17.79
N LEU A 22 -2.72 -6.82 17.73
CA LEU A 22 -1.68 -6.91 16.72
C LEU A 22 -2.30 -7.02 15.32
N ILE A 23 -3.26 -7.92 15.14
CA ILE A 23 -3.88 -8.20 13.84
C ILE A 23 -4.68 -7.00 13.33
N VAL A 24 -5.51 -6.41 14.20
CA VAL A 24 -6.31 -5.22 13.86
C VAL A 24 -5.40 -4.05 13.50
N SER A 25 -4.37 -3.77 14.32
CA SER A 25 -3.41 -2.70 14.02
C SER A 25 -2.64 -2.97 12.73
N HIS A 26 -2.25 -4.22 12.48
CA HIS A 26 -1.50 -4.57 11.27
C HIS A 26 -2.34 -4.37 10.00
N TYR A 27 -3.61 -4.74 10.05
CA TYR A 27 -4.58 -4.50 9.00
C TYR A 27 -4.86 -3.00 8.78
N GLU A 28 -5.24 -2.26 9.83
CA GLU A 28 -5.65 -0.86 9.67
C GLU A 28 -4.47 0.08 9.33
N ASN A 29 -3.31 -0.15 9.96
CA ASN A 29 -2.19 0.78 9.87
C ASN A 29 -1.16 0.38 8.81
N ASN A 30 -0.75 -0.89 8.75
CA ASN A 30 0.28 -1.31 7.78
C ASN A 30 -0.34 -1.54 6.40
N TYR A 31 -1.34 -2.42 6.30
CA TYR A 31 -2.03 -2.64 5.03
C TYR A 31 -2.76 -1.37 4.55
N GLY A 32 -3.55 -0.74 5.43
CA GLY A 32 -4.21 0.52 5.11
C GLY A 32 -3.24 1.65 4.77
N GLY A 33 -2.08 1.70 5.44
CA GLY A 33 -1.00 2.63 5.11
C GLY A 33 -0.40 2.37 3.73
N ALA A 34 -0.19 1.11 3.36
CA ALA A 34 0.31 0.71 2.05
C ALA A 34 -0.66 1.12 0.92
N VAL A 35 -1.97 0.87 1.10
CA VAL A 35 -3.01 1.27 0.14
C VAL A 35 -3.05 2.80 -0.03
N LYS A 36 -3.06 3.57 1.07
CA LYS A 36 -3.06 5.04 1.03
C LYS A 36 -1.81 5.59 0.33
N ARG A 37 -0.64 5.00 0.61
CA ARG A 37 0.63 5.37 0.00
C ARG A 37 0.62 5.07 -1.50
N LEU A 38 0.16 3.89 -1.91
CA LEU A 38 0.08 3.51 -3.30
C LEU A 38 -0.85 4.45 -4.09
N ASN A 39 -2.01 4.79 -3.54
CA ASN A 39 -2.91 5.79 -4.15
C ASN A 39 -2.24 7.16 -4.32
N SER A 40 -1.47 7.61 -3.32
CA SER A 40 -0.75 8.89 -3.40
C SER A 40 0.36 8.87 -4.47
N ILE A 41 1.06 7.75 -4.62
CA ILE A 41 2.08 7.56 -5.67
C ILE A 41 1.44 7.51 -7.05
N ALA A 42 0.33 6.77 -7.19
CA ALA A 42 -0.43 6.68 -8.44
C ALA A 42 -0.94 8.07 -8.89
N ALA A 43 -1.44 8.90 -7.97
CA ALA A 43 -1.82 10.28 -8.25
C ALA A 43 -0.64 11.11 -8.77
N LYS A 44 0.51 11.05 -8.08
CA LYS A 44 1.74 11.75 -8.53
C LYS A 44 2.22 11.28 -9.91
N LEU A 45 2.13 9.98 -10.20
CA LEU A 45 2.49 9.43 -11.51
C LEU A 45 1.51 9.87 -12.60
N ALA A 46 0.22 9.99 -12.29
CA ALA A 46 -0.81 10.44 -13.23
C ALA A 46 -0.65 11.93 -13.61
N GLU A 47 -0.14 12.75 -12.69
CA GLU A 47 0.14 14.18 -12.92
C GLU A 47 1.51 14.43 -13.58
N LEU A 48 2.38 13.42 -13.66
CA LEU A 48 3.75 13.58 -14.14
C LEU A 48 3.80 13.68 -15.67
N ASP A 49 4.44 14.74 -16.19
CA ASP A 49 4.86 14.78 -17.59
C ASP A 49 6.14 13.95 -17.79
N PHE A 50 5.97 12.73 -18.29
CA PHE A 50 7.09 11.81 -18.56
C PHE A 50 8.04 12.32 -19.66
N GLY A 51 7.61 13.23 -20.53
CA GLY A 51 8.44 13.76 -21.60
C GLY A 51 9.51 14.75 -21.12
N SER A 52 9.25 15.44 -20.00
CA SER A 52 10.13 16.46 -19.44
C SER A 52 10.68 16.12 -18.05
N ALA A 53 10.09 15.16 -17.34
CA ALA A 53 10.53 14.78 -16.00
C ALA A 53 11.98 14.26 -15.98
N PRO A 54 12.83 14.71 -15.06
CA PRO A 54 14.15 14.12 -14.87
C PRO A 54 14.04 12.62 -14.56
N VAL A 55 14.88 11.81 -15.22
CA VAL A 55 14.84 10.33 -15.13
C VAL A 55 14.90 9.83 -13.68
N PHE A 56 15.67 10.51 -12.81
CA PHE A 56 15.76 10.10 -11.40
C PHE A 56 14.44 10.27 -10.63
N VAL A 57 13.58 11.23 -11.02
CA VAL A 57 12.26 11.44 -10.43
C VAL A 57 11.33 10.30 -10.84
N VAL A 58 11.31 9.95 -12.13
CA VAL A 58 10.55 8.81 -12.65
C VAL A 58 10.96 7.52 -11.95
N ASN A 59 12.27 7.26 -11.89
CA ASN A 59 12.81 6.07 -11.23
C ASN A 59 12.48 6.03 -9.73
N GLY A 60 12.51 7.18 -9.05
CA GLY A 60 12.10 7.30 -7.65
C GLY A 60 10.65 6.89 -7.46
N LEU A 61 9.72 7.52 -8.20
CA LEU A 61 8.29 7.24 -8.08
C LEU A 61 7.93 5.79 -8.44
N LYS A 62 8.50 5.25 -9.52
CA LYS A 62 8.25 3.85 -9.93
C LYS A 62 8.82 2.82 -8.94
N ARG A 63 9.97 3.11 -8.31
CA ARG A 63 10.49 2.26 -7.23
C ARG A 63 9.55 2.27 -6.03
N GLU A 64 9.07 3.45 -5.64
CA GLU A 64 8.15 3.56 -4.51
C GLU A 64 6.79 2.91 -4.80
N GLU A 65 6.31 3.01 -6.04
CA GLU A 65 5.12 2.30 -6.49
C GLU A 65 5.30 0.79 -6.33
N LEU A 66 6.41 0.21 -6.84
CA LEU A 66 6.72 -1.21 -6.69
C LEU A 66 6.71 -1.65 -5.21
N ILE A 67 7.35 -0.88 -4.33
CA ILE A 67 7.39 -1.18 -2.89
C ILE A 67 5.99 -1.14 -2.28
N ALA A 68 5.20 -0.10 -2.59
CA ALA A 68 3.85 0.04 -2.04
C ALA A 68 2.88 -1.02 -2.57
N THR A 69 2.96 -1.36 -3.86
CA THR A 69 2.18 -2.43 -4.49
C THR A 69 2.52 -3.79 -3.89
N ASN A 70 3.81 -4.11 -3.73
CA ASN A 70 4.21 -5.37 -3.09
C ASN A 70 3.74 -5.44 -1.64
N SER A 71 3.85 -4.34 -0.89
CA SER A 71 3.32 -4.28 0.47
C SER A 71 1.82 -4.55 0.48
N MET A 72 1.04 -3.86 -0.34
CA MET A 72 -0.41 -4.08 -0.45
C MET A 72 -0.74 -5.54 -0.77
N ILE A 73 -0.18 -6.09 -1.85
CA ILE A 73 -0.47 -7.45 -2.33
C ILE A 73 -0.10 -8.52 -1.31
N LEU A 74 1.02 -8.36 -0.58
CA LEU A 74 1.44 -9.34 0.42
C LEU A 74 0.60 -9.32 1.70
N HIS A 75 -0.19 -8.26 1.94
CA HIS A 75 -1.15 -8.22 3.05
C HIS A 75 -2.54 -8.73 2.66
N GLU A 76 -2.86 -8.79 1.36
CA GLU A 76 -4.14 -9.32 0.85
C GLU A 76 -4.25 -10.84 0.99
#